data_AF-A0A246G5N1-F1
#
_entry.id   AF-A0A246G5N1-F1
#
_cell.length_a   1.000
_cell.length_b   1.000
_cell.length_c   1.000
_cell.angle_alpha   90.00
_cell.angle_beta   90.00
_cell.angle_gamma   90.00
#
_symmetry.space_group_name_H-M   'P 1'
#
loop_
_entity.id
_entity.type
_entity.pdbx_description
1 polymer ?
#
loop_
_entity_poly.entity_id
_entity_poly.type
_entity_poly.pdbx_seq_one_letter_code
_entity_poly.pdbx_strand_id
1 'polypeptide(L)' 'MKYEQIALQADYHAATQQYVSEIYGEQVSQQLPGVSDTVWQSILMGMPEQLCWISVLSDHRLPLPIGENT' A
#
# COMPACT_ATOMS: atom_id res chain seq x y z
N MET A 1 -7.36 6.98 -2.76
CA MET A 1 -6.30 7.85 -2.23
C MET A 1 -4.99 7.53 -2.93
N LYS A 2 -4.17 8.55 -3.24
CA LYS A 2 -2.85 8.32 -3.84
C LYS A 2 -1.82 7.93 -2.80
N TYR A 3 -0.84 7.11 -3.19
CA TYR A 3 0.25 6.66 -2.32
C TYR A 3 1.01 7.82 -1.65
N GLU A 4 1.37 8.86 -2.41
CA GLU A 4 2.07 10.05 -1.91
C GLU A 4 1.27 10.88 -0.89
N GLN A 5 -0.07 10.74 -0.88
CA GLN A 5 -0.95 11.48 0.02
C GLN A 5 -1.02 10.86 1.42
N ILE A 6 -0.58 9.60 1.58
CA ILE A 6 -0.62 8.87 2.86
C ILE A 6 0.24 9.58 3.92
N ALA A 7 1.44 10.02 3.55
CA ALA A 7 2.36 10.72 4.45
C ALA A 7 1.83 12.07 4.97
N LEU A 8 0.81 12.62 4.30
CA LEU A 8 0.19 13.90 4.65
C LEU A 8 -1.02 13.73 5.58
N GLN A 9 -1.47 12.50 5.84
CA GLN A 9 -2.61 12.24 6.71
C GLN A 9 -2.20 12.26 8.18
N ALA A 10 -3.08 12.76 9.05
CA ALA A 10 -2.87 12.73 10.49
C ALA A 10 -2.92 11.29 11.05
N ASP A 11 -3.74 10.43 10.43
CA ASP A 11 -3.83 9.00 10.73
C ASP A 11 -3.27 8.17 9.57
N TYR A 12 -1.96 7.94 9.61
CA TYR A 12 -1.27 7.14 8.59
C TYR A 12 -1.71 5.67 8.59
N HIS A 13 -2.18 5.14 9.72
CA HIS A 13 -2.63 3.76 9.81
C HIS A 13 -3.96 3.59 9.07
N ALA A 14 -4.94 4.45 9.33
CA ALA A 14 -6.19 4.45 8.56
C ALA A 14 -5.94 4.72 7.07
N ALA A 15 -5.03 5.64 6.76
CA ALA A 15 -4.64 5.97 5.38
C ALA A 15 -4.04 4.76 4.64
N THR A 16 -3.07 4.06 5.24
CA THR A 16 -2.47 2.87 4.62
C THR A 16 -3.47 1.72 4.45
N GLN A 17 -4.38 1.53 5.40
CA GLN A 17 -5.48 0.57 5.25
C GLN A 17 -6.43 0.93 4.09
N GLN A 18 -6.81 2.21 3.98
CA GLN A 18 -7.64 2.68 2.87
C GLN A 18 -6.94 2.45 1.52
N TYR A 19 -5.65 2.80 1.43
CA TYR A 19 -4.87 2.57 0.22
C TYR A 19 -4.83 1.09 -0.17
N VAL A 20 -4.53 0.20 0.79
CA VAL A 20 -4.51 -1.25 0.54
C VAL A 20 -5.88 -1.75 0.12
N SER A 21 -6.95 -1.24 0.73
CA SER A 21 -8.33 -1.59 0.36
C SER A 21 -8.67 -1.23 -1.08
N GLU A 22 -8.21 -0.07 -1.55
CA GLU A 22 -8.49 0.39 -2.92
C GLU A 22 -7.65 -0.36 -3.96
N ILE A 23 -6.40 -0.70 -3.63
CA ILE A 23 -5.43 -1.27 -4.57
C ILE A 23 -5.51 -2.80 -4.62
N TYR A 24 -5.63 -3.45 -3.47
CA TYR A 24 -5.62 -4.92 -3.34
C TYR A 24 -6.98 -5.49 -2.91
N GLY A 25 -7.95 -4.63 -2.59
CA GLY A 25 -9.28 -5.01 -2.16
C GLY A 25 -9.45 -4.99 -0.63
N GLU A 26 -10.69 -4.77 -0.20
CA GLU A 26 -11.06 -4.67 1.22
C GLU A 26 -10.74 -5.94 2.02
N GLN A 27 -10.83 -7.11 1.38
CA GLN A 27 -10.47 -8.36 2.05
C GLN A 27 -8.99 -8.40 2.44
N VAL A 28 -8.11 -7.86 1.59
CA VAL A 28 -6.67 -7.81 1.87
C VAL A 28 -6.37 -6.82 3.00
N SER A 29 -7.00 -5.65 3.00
CA SER A 29 -6.76 -4.65 4.06
C SER A 29 -7.19 -5.13 5.44
N GLN A 30 -8.21 -5.98 5.53
CA GLN A 30 -8.70 -6.54 6.80
C GLN A 30 -7.94 -7.79 7.24
N GLN A 31 -7.59 -8.69 6.32
CA GLN A 31 -7.03 -10.00 6.64
C GLN A 31 -5.49 -10.01 6.67
N LEU A 32 -4.84 -9.05 6.02
CA LEU A 32 -3.38 -8.97 5.89
C LEU A 32 -2.87 -7.59 6.34
N PRO A 33 -2.92 -7.28 7.66
CA PRO A 33 -2.49 -5.97 8.17
C PRO A 33 -1.01 -5.68 7.87
N GLY A 34 -0.18 -6.71 7.74
CA GLY A 34 1.23 -6.56 7.35
C GLY A 34 1.44 -5.90 5.98
N VAL A 35 0.44 -5.92 5.10
CA VAL A 35 0.50 -5.21 3.81
C VAL A 35 0.48 -3.71 4.03
N SER A 36 -0.38 -3.21 4.94
CA SER A 36 -0.40 -1.80 5.33
C SER A 36 0.90 -1.38 6.00
N ASP A 37 1.51 -2.26 6.80
CA ASP A 37 2.82 -2.01 7.41
C ASP A 37 3.92 -1.90 6.34
N THR A 38 3.97 -2.80 5.36
CA THR A 38 4.93 -2.71 4.24
C THR A 38 4.73 -1.42 3.46
N VAL A 39 3.49 -1.03 3.16
CA VAL A 39 3.18 0.25 2.50
C VAL A 39 3.71 1.42 3.32
N TRP A 40 3.47 1.43 4.63
CA TRP A 40 3.96 2.48 5.51
C TRP A 40 5.49 2.56 5.53
N GLN A 41 6.17 1.41 5.65
CA GLN A 41 7.64 1.35 5.63
C GLN A 41 8.21 1.84 4.29
N SER A 42 7.60 1.46 3.16
CA SER A 42 8.00 1.96 1.84
C SER A 42 7.89 3.48 1.74
N ILE A 43 6.83 4.08 2.31
CA ILE A 43 6.65 5.54 2.35
C ILE A 43 7.73 6.20 3.20
N LEU A 44 8.00 5.67 4.40
CA LEU A 44 9.05 6.18 5.29
C LEU A 44 10.44 6.09 4.66
N MET A 45 10.69 5.07 3.85
CA MET A 45 11.93 4.91 3.09
C MET A 45 12.00 5.81 1.84
N GLY A 46 10.96 6.60 1.55
CA GLY A 46 10.89 7.43 0.35
C GLY A 46 10.80 6.61 -0.94
N MET A 47 10.36 5.36 -0.86
CA MET A 47 10.23 4.50 -2.03
C MET A 47 9.06 4.96 -2.90
N PRO A 48 9.22 5.04 -4.22
CA PRO A 48 8.10 5.26 -5.14
C PRO A 48 7.09 4.11 -5.08
N GLU A 49 5.86 4.40 -5.46
CA GLU A 49 4.71 3.49 -5.36
C GLU A 49 4.97 2.14 -6.06
N GLN A 50 5.62 2.15 -7.22
CA GLN A 50 5.92 0.91 -7.96
C GLN A 50 6.90 0.00 -7.18
N LEU A 51 7.87 0.56 -6.45
CA LEU A 51 8.78 -0.22 -5.60
C LEU A 51 8.08 -0.71 -4.33
N CYS A 52 7.10 0.04 -3.81
CA CYS A 52 6.21 -0.43 -2.75
C CYS A 52 5.46 -1.68 -3.20
N TRP A 53 4.87 -1.68 -4.40
CA TRP A 53 4.16 -2.85 -4.92
C TRP A 53 5.05 -4.08 -5.07
N ILE A 54 6.30 -3.89 -5.51
CA ILE A 54 7.28 -4.98 -5.58
C ILE A 54 7.58 -5.53 -4.18
N SER A 55 7.70 -4.67 -3.17
CA SER A 55 7.90 -5.09 -1.78
C SER A 55 6.69 -5.87 -1.27
N VAL A 56 5.47 -5.41 -1.58
CA VAL A 56 4.23 -6.13 -1.23
C VAL A 56 4.15 -7.51 -1.89
N LEU A 57 4.55 -7.63 -3.17
CA LEU A 57 4.67 -8.92 -3.85
C LEU A 57 5.72 -9.83 -3.18
N SER A 58 6.87 -9.26 -2.80
CA SER A 58 7.96 -9.99 -2.16
C SER A 58 7.60 -10.50 -0.76
N ASP A 59 6.89 -9.71 0.03
CA ASP A 59 6.64 -10.02 1.44
C ASP A 59 5.34 -10.77 1.65
N HIS A 60 4.30 -10.41 0.89
CA HIS A 60 2.93 -10.90 1.09
C HIS A 60 2.41 -11.77 -0.05
N ARG A 61 3.21 -11.96 -1.12
CA ARG A 61 2.84 -12.75 -2.32
C ARG A 61 1.56 -12.26 -3.02
N LEU A 62 1.17 -11.01 -2.78
CA LEU A 62 0.06 -10.38 -3.48
C LEU A 62 0.49 -9.99 -4.90
N PRO A 63 -0.38 -10.14 -5.91
CA PRO A 63 -0.07 -9.78 -7.28
C PRO A 63 0.23 -8.27 -7.37
N LEU A 64 1.06 -7.87 -8.33
CA LEU A 64 1.22 -6.45 -8.61
C LEU A 64 -0.14 -5.85 -9.00
N PRO A 65 -0.50 -4.66 -8.49
CA PRO A 65 -1.70 -3.98 -8.92
C PRO A 65 -1.67 -3.78 -10.43
N ILE A 66 -2.77 -4.12 -11.10
CA ILE A 66 -2.93 -3.85 -12.51
C ILE A 66 -3.28 -2.37 -12.62
N GLY A 67 -2.28 -1.50 -12.61
CA GLY A 67 -2.48 -0.12 -13.00
C GLY A 67 -2.84 -0.10 -14.49
N GLU A 68 -4.05 0.33 -14.83
CA GLU A 68 -4.30 0.95 -16.13
C GLU A 68 -3.20 1.99 -16.33
N ASN A 69 -2.39 1.76 -17.35
CA ASN A 69 -1.29 2.61 -17.73
C ASN A 69 -1.89 3.78 -18.51
N THR A 70 -2.49 4.78 -17.85
CA THR A 70 -2.88 6.08 -18.43
C THR A 70 -3.18 7.14 -17.38
#